data_AF-A0A3P9DET2-F1
#
_entry.id   AF-A0A3P9DET2-F1
#
_cell.length_a   1.000
_cell.length_b   1.000
_cell.length_c   1.000
_cell.angle_alpha   90.00
_cell.angle_beta   90.00
_cell.angle_gamma   90.00
#
_symmetry.space_group_name_H-M   'P 1'
#
loop_
_entity.id
_entity.type
_entity.pdbx_description
1 polymer ?
#
loop_
_entity_poly.entity_id
_entity_poly.type
_entity_poly.pdbx_seq_one_letter_code
_entity_poly.pdbx_strand_id
1 'polypeptide(L)'
;SFQTIVCGWATAVYSQVTLAKTLAMGQGLAGLICGTAITSQFLASNFHVNTPMLQSFLNYLLLTVTYTTMLLCRTGDGNFLQILKRRWWKYLLLGLVDVEANYTVVKAYQYTTITSIQLLDCFVIPVLMGLSWWILKARYRLIHSVAVCICLLGVGAMVGADLLAGRDQGSTSNILLGDGLVLLSASLYAVSNVCQEYTVKNLSRVEFLGMVGLFGTIISTIQMVILEHNEIPAIQWSWEVELLFAAYALCMYALYSFMPIVIKLSSATSVNLSLLTADLFGLFCGIFLFHYNFSGLYIVSLVVILIGFVAFNAVPTPTAATDSSPSSSPAATCEEGCSENPVDAQELQPTEDRRKRSTSGPEQSYGSTELGTRM
;
A
#
# COMPACT_ATOMS: atom_id res chain seq x y z
N SER A 1 22.45 1.61 -33.34
CA SER A 1 21.58 2.80 -33.38
C SER A 1 20.08 2.49 -33.40
N PHE A 2 19.51 1.87 -34.45
CA PHE A 2 18.04 1.74 -34.54
C PHE A 2 17.41 0.96 -33.37
N GLN A 3 17.95 -0.21 -33.01
CA GLN A 3 17.44 -1.04 -31.91
C GLN A 3 17.57 -0.35 -30.53
N THR A 4 18.59 0.49 -30.33
CA THR A 4 18.76 1.33 -29.14
C THR A 4 17.65 2.37 -29.03
N ILE A 5 17.28 2.98 -30.16
CA ILE A 5 16.17 3.95 -30.25
C ILE A 5 14.85 3.23 -30.00
N VAL A 6 14.56 2.12 -30.68
CA VAL A 6 13.33 1.33 -30.48
C VAL A 6 13.18 0.87 -29.02
N CYS A 7 14.27 0.42 -28.38
CA CYS A 7 14.27 0.07 -26.96
C CYS A 7 14.00 1.30 -26.06
N GLY A 8 14.57 2.47 -26.38
CA GLY A 8 14.29 3.74 -25.69
C GLY A 8 12.82 4.18 -25.81
N TRP A 9 12.22 4.07 -27.00
CA TRP A 9 10.79 4.35 -27.20
C TRP A 9 9.89 3.34 -26.47
N ALA A 10 10.21 2.04 -26.55
CA ALA A 10 9.45 1.00 -25.85
C ALA A 10 9.50 1.17 -24.32
N THR A 11 10.68 1.47 -23.75
CA THR A 11 10.82 1.73 -22.31
C THR A 11 10.16 3.04 -21.87
N ALA A 12 10.22 4.10 -22.69
CA ALA A 12 9.50 5.35 -22.42
C ALA A 12 7.97 5.13 -22.42
N VAL A 13 7.42 4.46 -23.44
CA VAL A 13 5.98 4.15 -23.52
C VAL A 13 5.55 3.23 -22.37
N TYR A 14 6.32 2.20 -22.05
CA TYR A 14 6.05 1.32 -20.90
C TYR A 14 6.06 2.09 -19.57
N SER A 15 6.99 3.01 -19.39
CA SER A 15 7.05 3.88 -18.20
C SER A 15 5.82 4.78 -18.11
N GLN A 16 5.37 5.38 -19.22
CA GLN A 16 4.18 6.23 -19.25
C GLN A 16 2.89 5.44 -18.96
N VAL A 17 2.75 4.23 -19.51
CA VAL A 17 1.60 3.34 -19.20
C VAL A 17 1.61 2.92 -17.74
N THR A 18 2.79 2.65 -17.16
CA THR A 18 2.93 2.31 -15.73
C THR A 18 2.59 3.51 -14.83
N LEU A 19 3.02 4.72 -15.20
CA LEU A 19 2.70 5.96 -14.49
C LEU A 19 1.20 6.28 -14.56
N ALA A 20 0.60 6.23 -15.75
CA ALA A 20 -0.84 6.46 -15.94
C ALA A 20 -1.70 5.45 -15.17
N LYS A 21 -1.30 4.16 -15.14
CA LYS A 21 -1.95 3.13 -14.31
C LYS A 21 -1.82 3.43 -12.81
N THR A 22 -0.64 3.85 -12.37
CA THR A 22 -0.39 4.17 -10.95
C THR A 22 -1.20 5.39 -10.52
N LEU A 23 -1.26 6.43 -11.36
CA LEU A 23 -2.13 7.59 -11.17
C LEU A 23 -3.60 7.18 -11.07
N ALA A 24 -4.13 6.44 -12.05
CA ALA A 24 -5.53 6.02 -12.05
C ALA A 24 -5.91 5.18 -10.81
N MET A 25 -5.04 4.28 -10.38
CA MET A 25 -5.28 3.51 -9.14
C MET A 25 -5.16 4.37 -7.88
N GLY A 26 -4.23 5.32 -7.83
CA GLY A 26 -4.08 6.27 -6.72
C GLY A 26 -5.27 7.21 -6.57
N GLN A 27 -5.78 7.74 -7.68
CA GLN A 27 -7.02 8.53 -7.71
C GLN A 27 -8.25 7.68 -7.32
N GLY A 28 -8.26 6.38 -7.65
CA GLY A 28 -9.26 5.43 -7.14
C GLY A 28 -9.21 5.27 -5.62
N LEU A 29 -8.02 5.21 -5.00
CA LEU A 29 -7.88 5.19 -3.54
C LEU A 29 -8.32 6.52 -2.91
N ALA A 30 -7.97 7.65 -3.52
CA ALA A 30 -8.41 8.96 -3.07
C ALA A 30 -9.96 9.12 -3.12
N GLY A 31 -10.60 8.56 -4.15
CA GLY A 31 -12.06 8.46 -4.24
C GLY A 31 -12.68 7.59 -3.14
N LEU A 32 -11.98 6.53 -2.68
CA LEU A 32 -12.44 5.70 -1.57
C LEU A 32 -12.31 6.43 -0.21
N ILE A 33 -11.23 7.19 0.02
CA ILE A 33 -11.12 8.09 1.20
C ILE A 33 -12.22 9.16 1.19
N CYS A 34 -12.46 9.78 0.03
CA CYS A 34 -13.57 10.72 -0.12
C CYS A 34 -14.91 10.06 0.26
N GLY A 35 -15.16 8.82 -0.17
CA GLY A 35 -16.34 8.05 0.21
C GLY A 35 -16.47 7.76 1.71
N THR A 36 -15.38 7.45 2.42
CA THR A 36 -15.40 7.22 3.87
C THR A 36 -15.56 8.52 4.65
N ALA A 37 -14.95 9.61 4.18
CA ALA A 37 -15.12 10.94 4.76
C ALA A 37 -16.58 11.43 4.62
N ILE A 38 -17.18 11.31 3.42
CA ILE A 38 -18.59 11.70 3.17
C ILE A 38 -19.55 10.88 4.05
N THR A 39 -19.41 9.55 4.06
CA THR A 39 -20.34 8.67 4.80
C THR A 39 -20.25 8.87 6.31
N SER A 40 -19.04 9.08 6.86
CA SER A 40 -18.84 9.42 8.27
C SER A 40 -19.36 10.83 8.60
N GLN A 41 -19.13 11.82 7.72
CA GLN A 41 -19.65 13.18 7.88
C GLN A 41 -21.19 13.22 7.93
N PHE A 42 -21.89 12.46 7.07
CA PHE A 42 -23.36 12.36 7.12
C PHE A 42 -23.86 11.70 8.41
N LEU A 43 -23.16 10.69 8.92
CA LEU A 43 -23.46 10.06 10.22
C LEU A 43 -23.39 11.08 11.37
N ALA A 44 -22.32 11.89 11.38
CA ALA A 44 -22.08 12.91 12.39
C ALA A 44 -23.06 14.11 12.28
N SER A 45 -23.29 14.66 11.07
CA SER A 45 -24.09 15.88 10.90
C SER A 45 -25.60 15.67 10.91
N ASN A 46 -26.08 14.57 10.32
CA ASN A 46 -27.52 14.37 10.13
C ASN A 46 -28.09 13.46 11.23
N PHE A 47 -27.37 12.41 11.60
CA PHE A 47 -27.82 11.40 12.57
C PHE A 47 -27.19 11.56 13.97
N HIS A 48 -26.22 12.47 14.13
CA HIS A 48 -25.49 12.72 15.38
C HIS A 48 -24.73 11.49 15.93
N VAL A 49 -24.44 10.50 15.06
CA VAL A 49 -23.76 9.24 15.41
C VAL A 49 -22.25 9.42 15.32
N ASN A 50 -21.61 9.57 16.47
CA ASN A 50 -20.17 9.83 16.60
C ASN A 50 -19.40 8.59 17.11
N THR A 51 -19.52 7.46 16.42
CA THR A 51 -18.90 6.16 16.81
C THR A 51 -17.85 5.68 15.78
N PRO A 52 -16.68 6.36 15.68
CA PRO A 52 -15.63 6.00 14.72
C PRO A 52 -14.88 4.69 15.03
N MET A 53 -14.86 4.20 16.27
CA MET A 53 -14.29 2.90 16.59
C MET A 53 -15.19 1.76 16.09
N LEU A 54 -16.52 1.91 16.18
CA LEU A 54 -17.48 1.03 15.50
C LEU A 54 -17.28 1.05 13.97
N GLN A 55 -17.16 2.23 13.36
CA GLN A 55 -16.87 2.37 11.91
C GLN A 55 -15.57 1.62 11.53
N SER A 56 -14.50 1.79 12.31
CA SER A 56 -13.19 1.17 12.07
C SER A 56 -13.21 -0.34 12.32
N PHE A 57 -13.90 -0.80 13.37
CA PHE A 57 -14.07 -2.22 13.70
C PHE A 57 -14.71 -3.01 12.56
N LEU A 58 -15.74 -2.45 11.89
CA LEU A 58 -16.37 -3.10 10.75
C LEU A 58 -15.38 -3.37 9.60
N ASN A 59 -14.46 -2.45 9.32
CA ASN A 59 -13.39 -2.66 8.33
C ASN A 59 -12.44 -3.80 8.73
N TYR A 60 -11.89 -3.78 9.95
CA TYR A 60 -10.98 -4.84 10.41
C TYR A 60 -11.68 -6.21 10.50
N LEU A 61 -12.95 -6.24 10.90
CA LEU A 61 -13.76 -7.46 10.93
C LEU A 61 -13.95 -8.03 9.52
N LEU A 62 -14.27 -7.20 8.52
CA LEU A 62 -14.35 -7.63 7.12
C LEU A 62 -13.00 -8.17 6.61
N LEU A 63 -11.90 -7.48 6.90
CA LEU A 63 -10.54 -7.95 6.57
C LEU A 63 -10.20 -9.29 7.23
N THR A 64 -10.66 -9.53 8.47
CA THR A 64 -10.50 -10.82 9.16
C THR A 64 -11.33 -11.91 8.49
N VAL A 65 -12.63 -11.66 8.30
CA VAL A 65 -13.58 -12.64 7.74
C VAL A 65 -13.18 -13.06 6.33
N THR A 66 -12.59 -12.17 5.52
CA THR A 66 -12.08 -12.53 4.19
C THR A 66 -10.64 -13.05 4.22
N TYR A 67 -9.66 -12.21 4.59
CA TYR A 67 -8.24 -12.54 4.41
C TYR A 67 -7.69 -13.50 5.45
N THR A 68 -8.12 -13.43 6.72
CA THR A 68 -7.69 -14.41 7.74
C THR A 68 -8.30 -15.78 7.47
N THR A 69 -9.57 -15.84 7.05
CA THR A 69 -10.20 -17.10 6.61
C THR A 69 -9.50 -17.69 5.39
N MET A 70 -9.17 -16.88 4.37
CA MET A 70 -8.37 -17.33 3.22
C MET A 70 -6.98 -17.86 3.64
N LEU A 71 -6.34 -17.24 4.64
CA LEU A 71 -5.04 -17.66 5.17
C LEU A 71 -5.14 -18.93 6.05
N LEU A 72 -6.30 -19.17 6.66
CA LEU A 72 -6.60 -20.35 7.47
C LEU A 72 -6.98 -21.57 6.61
N CYS A 73 -7.71 -21.35 5.51
CA CYS A 73 -8.06 -22.39 4.52
C CYS A 73 -6.92 -22.72 3.54
N ARG A 74 -5.82 -21.94 3.54
CA ARG A 74 -4.64 -22.19 2.72
C ARG A 74 -3.76 -23.29 3.35
N THR A 75 -3.78 -24.47 2.75
CA THR A 75 -2.87 -25.58 3.10
C THR A 75 -1.53 -25.47 2.36
N GLY A 76 -0.42 -25.35 3.10
CA GLY A 76 0.94 -25.46 2.55
C GLY A 76 2.01 -24.77 3.41
N ASP A 77 3.22 -24.57 2.88
CA ASP A 77 4.20 -23.72 3.54
C ASP A 77 3.68 -22.28 3.68
N GLY A 78 3.87 -21.69 4.87
CA GLY A 78 3.21 -20.44 5.24
C GLY A 78 1.76 -20.59 5.68
N ASN A 79 1.35 -21.75 6.23
CA ASN A 79 0.08 -21.91 6.97
C ASN A 79 -0.08 -20.81 8.04
N PHE A 80 -1.32 -20.37 8.31
CA PHE A 80 -1.65 -19.37 9.34
C PHE A 80 -0.97 -19.63 10.70
N LEU A 81 -1.04 -20.86 11.23
CA LEU A 81 -0.39 -21.23 12.50
C LEU A 81 1.14 -21.02 12.51
N GLN A 82 1.81 -21.23 11.38
CA GLN A 82 3.27 -21.07 11.25
C GLN A 82 3.65 -19.58 11.23
N ILE A 83 2.87 -18.77 10.51
CA ILE A 83 3.00 -17.30 10.50
C ILE A 83 2.76 -16.75 11.91
N LEU A 84 1.65 -17.13 12.54
CA LEU A 84 1.31 -16.71 13.90
C LEU A 84 2.43 -17.10 14.87
N LYS A 85 2.79 -18.39 14.99
CA LYS A 85 3.83 -18.86 15.92
C LYS A 85 5.19 -18.16 15.73
N ARG A 86 5.57 -17.79 14.51
CA ARG A 86 6.88 -17.16 14.21
C ARG A 86 6.86 -15.63 14.23
N ARG A 87 5.73 -14.99 13.91
CA ARG A 87 5.65 -13.53 13.61
C ARG A 87 4.55 -12.77 14.35
N TRP A 88 3.70 -13.41 15.18
CA TRP A 88 2.54 -12.78 15.83
C TRP A 88 2.83 -11.40 16.44
N TRP A 89 3.89 -11.28 17.26
CA TRP A 89 4.21 -10.05 17.98
C TRP A 89 4.51 -8.86 17.07
N LYS A 90 5.05 -9.10 15.87
CA LYS A 90 5.29 -8.05 14.86
C LYS A 90 3.99 -7.56 14.24
N TYR A 91 3.06 -8.48 13.95
CA TYR A 91 1.75 -8.14 13.42
C TYR A 91 0.80 -7.57 14.48
N LEU A 92 0.96 -7.94 15.75
CA LEU A 92 0.26 -7.33 16.87
C LEU A 92 0.68 -5.87 17.06
N LEU A 93 1.99 -5.59 17.07
CA LEU A 93 2.49 -4.22 17.15
C LEU A 93 2.08 -3.38 15.91
N LEU A 94 2.09 -3.99 14.72
CA LEU A 94 1.64 -3.33 13.49
C LEU A 94 0.14 -3.03 13.50
N GLY A 95 -0.70 -3.97 13.94
CA GLY A 95 -2.13 -3.76 14.12
C GLY A 95 -2.44 -2.70 15.19
N LEU A 96 -1.65 -2.65 16.28
CA LEU A 96 -1.75 -1.58 17.28
C LEU A 96 -1.42 -0.22 16.67
N VAL A 97 -0.30 -0.10 15.96
CA VAL A 97 0.11 1.15 15.28
C VAL A 97 -0.95 1.61 14.26
N ASP A 98 -1.55 0.68 13.51
CA ASP A 98 -2.59 0.99 12.51
C ASP A 98 -3.91 1.45 13.16
N VAL A 99 -4.39 0.74 14.18
CA VAL A 99 -5.62 1.12 14.91
C VAL A 99 -5.43 2.44 15.67
N GLU A 100 -4.31 2.61 16.37
CA GLU A 100 -4.02 3.85 17.10
C GLU A 100 -3.83 5.04 16.15
N ALA A 101 -3.30 4.85 14.92
CA ALA A 101 -3.26 5.91 13.91
C ALA A 101 -4.67 6.41 13.56
N ASN A 102 -5.58 5.48 13.24
CA ASN A 102 -6.98 5.78 12.91
C ASN A 102 -7.72 6.46 14.07
N TYR A 103 -7.64 5.90 15.29
CA TYR A 103 -8.25 6.51 16.48
C TYR A 103 -7.69 7.91 16.76
N THR A 104 -6.36 8.08 16.68
CA THR A 104 -5.69 9.34 17.01
C THR A 104 -6.08 10.48 16.05
N VAL A 105 -6.20 10.23 14.74
CA VAL A 105 -6.65 11.28 13.80
C VAL A 105 -8.13 11.61 14.01
N VAL A 106 -9.01 10.61 14.21
CA VAL A 106 -10.43 10.93 14.43
C VAL A 106 -10.63 11.71 15.72
N LYS A 107 -9.86 11.40 16.76
CA LYS A 107 -9.84 12.16 18.02
C LYS A 107 -9.34 13.61 17.83
N ALA A 108 -8.44 13.87 16.89
CA ALA A 108 -7.92 15.22 16.64
C ALA A 108 -9.02 16.21 16.17
N TYR A 109 -10.02 15.76 15.42
CA TYR A 109 -11.17 16.59 15.00
C TYR A 109 -11.97 17.20 16.17
N GLN A 110 -11.82 16.66 17.38
CA GLN A 110 -12.47 17.20 18.60
C GLN A 110 -11.68 18.34 19.26
N TYR A 111 -10.43 18.58 18.85
CA TYR A 111 -9.48 19.47 19.54
C TYR A 111 -8.76 20.48 18.62
N THR A 112 -8.80 20.32 17.31
CA THR A 112 -8.25 21.27 16.33
C THR A 112 -9.19 21.42 15.11
N THR A 113 -8.81 22.18 14.09
CA THR A 113 -9.64 22.46 12.90
C THR A 113 -9.32 21.55 11.72
N ILE A 114 -10.30 21.33 10.83
CA ILE A 114 -10.13 20.46 9.64
C ILE A 114 -8.97 20.94 8.77
N THR A 115 -8.84 22.26 8.60
CA THR A 115 -7.74 22.99 7.96
C THR A 115 -6.38 22.72 8.60
N SER A 116 -6.29 22.63 9.94
CA SER A 116 -5.05 22.22 10.62
C SER A 116 -4.72 20.75 10.35
N ILE A 117 -5.72 19.86 10.43
CA ILE A 117 -5.56 18.43 10.18
C ILE A 117 -4.99 18.17 8.78
N GLN A 118 -5.53 18.82 7.74
CA GLN A 118 -5.06 18.71 6.35
C GLN A 118 -3.66 19.31 6.08
N LEU A 119 -3.17 20.18 6.97
CA LEU A 119 -1.81 20.72 6.86
C LEU A 119 -0.81 19.83 7.61
N LEU A 120 -1.23 19.27 8.76
CA LEU A 120 -0.39 18.47 9.63
C LEU A 120 -0.36 16.98 9.23
N ASP A 121 -1.39 16.42 8.60
CA ASP A 121 -1.37 15.03 8.13
C ASP A 121 -0.28 14.81 7.07
N CYS A 122 -0.02 15.82 6.24
CA CYS A 122 1.04 15.89 5.23
C CYS A 122 2.44 15.66 5.81
N PHE A 123 2.63 15.79 7.12
CA PHE A 123 3.84 15.34 7.84
C PHE A 123 4.12 13.84 7.67
N VAL A 124 3.10 13.04 7.33
CA VAL A 124 3.23 11.63 6.92
C VAL A 124 4.26 11.47 5.80
N ILE A 125 4.37 12.43 4.86
CA ILE A 125 5.23 12.32 3.68
C ILE A 125 6.73 12.40 4.03
N PRO A 126 7.25 13.43 4.74
CA PRO A 126 8.65 13.44 5.16
C PRO A 126 9.00 12.29 6.12
N VAL A 127 8.08 11.89 7.02
CA VAL A 127 8.30 10.72 7.90
C VAL A 127 8.37 9.42 7.08
N LEU A 128 7.48 9.23 6.09
CA LEU A 128 7.52 8.11 5.12
C LEU A 128 8.82 8.06 4.33
N MET A 129 9.35 9.20 3.88
CA MET A 129 10.62 9.25 3.16
C MET A 129 11.80 8.87 4.07
N GLY A 130 11.83 9.39 5.31
CA GLY A 130 12.85 9.02 6.29
C GLY A 130 12.81 7.53 6.67
N LEU A 131 11.61 7.00 6.96
CA LEU A 131 11.42 5.59 7.31
C LEU A 131 11.67 4.65 6.13
N SER A 132 11.27 4.99 4.91
CA SER A 132 11.59 4.20 3.70
C SER A 132 13.09 4.22 3.37
N TRP A 133 13.78 5.34 3.62
CA TRP A 133 15.24 5.40 3.49
C TRP A 133 15.95 4.52 4.54
N TRP A 134 15.48 4.51 5.79
CA TRP A 134 16.05 3.67 6.85
C TRP A 134 15.74 2.18 6.64
N ILE A 135 14.46 1.83 6.53
CA ILE A 135 13.95 0.45 6.62
C ILE A 135 14.03 -0.27 5.26
N LEU A 136 13.63 0.38 4.17
CA LEU A 136 13.63 -0.20 2.82
C LEU A 136 14.89 0.14 2.00
N LYS A 137 15.77 1.03 2.52
CA LYS A 137 16.95 1.55 1.82
C LYS A 137 16.61 2.21 0.47
N ALA A 138 15.45 2.86 0.40
CA ALA A 138 14.98 3.58 -0.78
C ALA A 138 15.91 4.76 -1.12
N ARG A 139 16.34 4.86 -2.39
CA ARG A 139 17.29 5.89 -2.86
C ARG A 139 16.58 7.05 -3.53
N TYR A 140 16.05 7.97 -2.73
CA TYR A 140 15.47 9.22 -3.23
C TYR A 140 16.53 10.12 -3.89
N ARG A 141 16.22 10.60 -5.09
CA ARG A 141 16.96 11.66 -5.80
C ARG A 141 16.32 13.02 -5.54
N LEU A 142 17.06 14.12 -5.70
CA LEU A 142 16.60 15.51 -5.49
C LEU A 142 15.21 15.82 -6.10
N ILE A 143 14.91 15.28 -7.29
CA ILE A 143 13.58 15.40 -7.94
C ILE A 143 12.43 14.97 -7.03
N HIS A 144 12.58 13.93 -6.21
CA HIS A 144 11.52 13.46 -5.31
C HIS A 144 11.25 14.48 -4.20
N SER A 145 12.29 15.10 -3.66
CA SER A 145 12.17 16.18 -2.66
C SER A 145 11.52 17.42 -3.26
N VAL A 146 11.93 17.83 -4.48
CA VAL A 146 11.29 18.95 -5.21
C VAL A 146 9.82 18.64 -5.50
N ALA A 147 9.49 17.43 -5.94
CA ALA A 147 8.13 16.98 -6.21
C ALA A 147 7.25 16.99 -4.95
N VAL A 148 7.77 16.56 -3.80
CA VAL A 148 7.08 16.66 -2.51
C VAL A 148 6.86 18.13 -2.11
N CYS A 149 7.86 19.00 -2.25
CA CYS A 149 7.68 20.44 -2.02
C CYS A 149 6.59 21.05 -2.91
N ILE A 150 6.48 20.62 -4.18
CA ILE A 150 5.41 21.05 -5.09
C ILE A 150 4.04 20.60 -4.56
N CYS A 151 3.87 19.34 -4.14
CA CYS A 151 2.61 18.88 -3.55
C CYS A 151 2.24 19.63 -2.25
N LEU A 152 3.22 19.87 -1.35
CA LEU A 152 3.00 20.62 -0.11
C LEU A 152 2.59 22.09 -0.38
N LEU A 153 3.12 22.72 -1.43
CA LEU A 153 2.65 24.04 -1.87
C LEU A 153 1.21 24.00 -2.39
N GLY A 154 0.80 22.91 -3.05
CA GLY A 154 -0.59 22.70 -3.47
C GLY A 154 -1.55 22.53 -2.29
N VAL A 155 -1.16 21.76 -1.26
CA VAL A 155 -1.94 21.64 -0.01
C VAL A 155 -2.01 22.99 0.73
N GLY A 156 -0.89 23.72 0.81
CA GLY A 156 -0.87 25.07 1.40
C GLY A 156 -1.80 26.05 0.67
N ALA A 157 -1.94 25.93 -0.65
CA ALA A 157 -2.89 26.72 -1.44
C ALA A 157 -4.36 26.30 -1.20
N MET A 158 -4.63 25.01 -0.94
CA MET A 158 -5.95 24.50 -0.56
C MET A 158 -6.36 25.02 0.82
N VAL A 159 -5.52 24.82 1.84
CA VAL A 159 -5.79 25.29 3.21
C VAL A 159 -5.92 26.82 3.24
N GLY A 160 -5.10 27.54 2.47
CA GLY A 160 -5.25 28.99 2.29
C GLY A 160 -6.58 29.39 1.66
N ALA A 161 -7.14 28.57 0.76
CA ALA A 161 -8.46 28.80 0.17
C ALA A 161 -9.60 28.52 1.15
N ASP A 162 -9.49 27.50 2.00
CA ASP A 162 -10.46 27.21 3.06
C ASP A 162 -10.48 28.31 4.13
N LEU A 163 -9.31 28.81 4.55
CA LEU A 163 -9.21 29.97 5.44
C LEU A 163 -9.86 31.23 4.81
N LEU A 164 -9.59 31.51 3.53
CA LEU A 164 -10.23 32.62 2.81
C LEU A 164 -11.75 32.43 2.61
N ALA A 165 -12.23 31.19 2.55
CA ALA A 165 -13.65 30.85 2.47
C ALA A 165 -14.35 30.82 3.85
N GLY A 166 -13.63 31.10 4.95
CA GLY A 166 -14.17 31.06 6.31
C GLY A 166 -14.45 29.65 6.84
N ARG A 167 -13.82 28.62 6.24
CA ARG A 167 -14.09 27.19 6.50
C ARG A 167 -13.25 26.60 7.63
N ASP A 168 -12.78 27.43 8.56
CA ASP A 168 -12.04 27.03 9.77
C ASP A 168 -12.99 26.40 10.82
N GLN A 169 -13.72 25.37 10.39
CA GLN A 169 -14.67 24.63 11.22
C GLN A 169 -13.89 23.63 12.09
N GLY A 170 -13.96 23.82 13.40
CA GLY A 170 -13.41 22.89 14.38
C GLY A 170 -13.35 23.46 15.79
N SER A 171 -12.71 22.70 16.66
CA SER A 171 -12.60 23.03 18.08
C SER A 171 -11.39 23.93 18.32
N THR A 172 -11.61 25.14 18.82
CA THR A 172 -10.51 26.00 19.32
C THR A 172 -10.05 25.61 20.73
N SER A 173 -10.65 24.58 21.34
CA SER A 173 -10.30 24.14 22.68
C SER A 173 -9.11 23.16 22.66
N ASN A 174 -7.95 23.65 23.11
CA ASN A 174 -6.69 22.90 23.16
C ASN A 174 -6.14 22.49 21.77
N ILE A 175 -6.11 23.42 20.82
CA ILE A 175 -5.53 23.26 19.46
C ILE A 175 -4.20 22.50 19.48
N LEU A 176 -3.26 22.88 20.38
CA LEU A 176 -1.95 22.23 20.51
C LEU A 176 -2.02 20.73 20.87
N LEU A 177 -3.07 20.29 21.57
CA LEU A 177 -3.33 18.87 21.82
C LEU A 177 -3.84 18.18 20.55
N GLY A 178 -4.80 18.80 19.84
CA GLY A 178 -5.30 18.29 18.56
C GLY A 178 -4.20 18.15 17.52
N ASP A 179 -3.43 19.21 17.30
CA ASP A 179 -2.26 19.24 16.41
C ASP A 179 -1.22 18.18 16.79
N GLY A 180 -0.96 18.00 18.09
CA GLY A 180 -0.09 16.95 18.61
C GLY A 180 -0.61 15.52 18.32
N LEU A 181 -1.93 15.31 18.36
CA LEU A 181 -2.56 14.06 17.92
C LEU A 181 -2.40 13.87 16.40
N VAL A 182 -2.59 14.89 15.56
CA VAL A 182 -2.39 14.76 14.10
C VAL A 182 -0.95 14.34 13.78
N LEU A 183 0.05 15.00 14.36
CA LEU A 183 1.45 14.66 14.14
C LEU A 183 1.81 13.23 14.63
N LEU A 184 1.20 12.79 15.73
CA LEU A 184 1.32 11.40 16.20
C LEU A 184 0.68 10.41 15.23
N SER A 185 -0.55 10.67 14.78
CA SER A 185 -1.25 9.82 13.81
C SER A 185 -0.52 9.74 12.48
N ALA A 186 -0.08 10.88 11.92
CA ALA A 186 0.73 10.93 10.70
C ALA A 186 2.03 10.11 10.84
N SER A 187 2.66 10.15 12.02
CA SER A 187 3.85 9.33 12.32
C SER A 187 3.53 7.83 12.40
N LEU A 188 2.39 7.45 13.00
CA LEU A 188 1.94 6.06 13.11
C LEU A 188 1.50 5.50 11.74
N TYR A 189 0.75 6.25 10.94
CA TYR A 189 0.42 5.91 9.56
C TYR A 189 1.68 5.73 8.70
N ALA A 190 2.69 6.60 8.85
CA ALA A 190 3.96 6.44 8.15
C ALA A 190 4.66 5.12 8.51
N VAL A 191 4.65 4.72 9.78
CA VAL A 191 5.16 3.41 10.23
C VAL A 191 4.33 2.26 9.65
N SER A 192 2.99 2.31 9.72
CA SER A 192 2.11 1.26 9.18
C SER A 192 2.32 1.08 7.68
N ASN A 193 2.28 2.17 6.91
CA ASN A 193 2.47 2.18 5.46
C ASN A 193 3.87 1.69 5.02
N VAL A 194 4.92 1.97 5.78
CA VAL A 194 6.28 1.44 5.53
C VAL A 194 6.38 -0.06 5.86
N CYS A 195 5.79 -0.49 6.97
CA CYS A 195 5.68 -1.92 7.29
C CYS A 195 4.81 -2.67 6.27
N GLN A 196 3.78 -2.02 5.72
CA GLN A 196 2.96 -2.53 4.62
C GLN A 196 3.80 -2.68 3.35
N GLU A 197 4.51 -1.66 2.90
CA GLU A 197 5.35 -1.76 1.70
C GLU A 197 6.39 -2.89 1.84
N TYR A 198 7.09 -2.95 2.98
CA TYR A 198 8.03 -4.02 3.27
C TYR A 198 7.36 -5.41 3.19
N THR A 199 6.18 -5.57 3.80
CA THR A 199 5.49 -6.86 3.87
C THR A 199 4.91 -7.27 2.51
N VAL A 200 4.28 -6.36 1.75
CA VAL A 200 3.67 -6.71 0.45
C VAL A 200 4.72 -6.96 -0.63
N LYS A 201 5.92 -6.38 -0.52
CA LYS A 201 7.04 -6.62 -1.44
C LYS A 201 7.83 -7.90 -1.10
N ASN A 202 8.16 -8.14 0.17
CA ASN A 202 9.00 -9.28 0.61
C ASN A 202 8.23 -10.54 1.03
N LEU A 203 6.95 -10.41 1.41
CA LEU A 203 6.06 -11.51 1.81
C LEU A 203 4.81 -11.50 0.92
N SER A 204 3.65 -11.93 1.43
CA SER A 204 2.40 -11.97 0.66
C SER A 204 1.39 -10.91 1.10
N ARG A 205 0.58 -10.41 0.16
CA ARG A 205 -0.53 -9.51 0.47
C ARG A 205 -1.52 -10.18 1.44
N VAL A 206 -1.93 -11.42 1.17
CA VAL A 206 -2.89 -12.14 2.04
C VAL A 206 -2.37 -12.30 3.47
N GLU A 207 -1.05 -12.51 3.66
CA GLU A 207 -0.44 -12.48 4.99
C GLU A 207 -0.56 -11.11 5.66
N PHE A 208 -0.24 -10.01 4.98
CA PHE A 208 -0.42 -8.66 5.56
C PHE A 208 -1.87 -8.41 5.97
N LEU A 209 -2.84 -8.60 5.07
CA LEU A 209 -4.23 -8.22 5.32
C LEU A 209 -4.90 -9.13 6.35
N GLY A 210 -4.64 -10.44 6.34
CA GLY A 210 -5.18 -11.34 7.36
C GLY A 210 -4.59 -11.06 8.74
N MET A 211 -3.28 -10.83 8.83
CA MET A 211 -2.64 -10.59 10.13
C MET A 211 -2.97 -9.19 10.70
N VAL A 212 -3.06 -8.15 9.87
CA VAL A 212 -3.50 -6.80 10.28
C VAL A 212 -5.00 -6.78 10.57
N GLY A 213 -5.84 -7.44 9.76
CA GLY A 213 -7.27 -7.60 10.04
C GLY A 213 -7.49 -8.27 11.40
N LEU A 214 -6.86 -9.42 11.65
CA LEU A 214 -7.03 -10.19 12.88
C LEU A 214 -6.67 -9.39 14.14
N PHE A 215 -5.47 -8.81 14.18
CA PHE A 215 -5.04 -8.03 15.36
C PHE A 215 -5.77 -6.68 15.45
N GLY A 216 -6.05 -6.03 14.31
CA GLY A 216 -6.85 -4.83 14.24
C GLY A 216 -8.24 -5.04 14.83
N THR A 217 -8.92 -6.14 14.48
CA THR A 217 -10.26 -6.49 15.02
C THR A 217 -10.21 -6.67 16.54
N ILE A 218 -9.20 -7.38 17.05
CA ILE A 218 -9.06 -7.60 18.51
C ILE A 218 -8.87 -6.27 19.24
N ILE A 219 -7.96 -5.42 18.74
CA ILE A 219 -7.63 -4.13 19.38
C ILE A 219 -8.78 -3.13 19.25
N SER A 220 -9.38 -3.01 18.06
CA SER A 220 -10.52 -2.11 17.82
C SER A 220 -11.76 -2.56 18.59
N THR A 221 -11.99 -3.86 18.80
CA THR A 221 -13.07 -4.35 19.68
C THR A 221 -12.85 -3.87 21.12
N ILE A 222 -11.63 -4.00 21.64
CA ILE A 222 -11.29 -3.57 23.01
C ILE A 222 -11.46 -2.05 23.14
N GLN A 223 -10.94 -1.26 22.20
CA GLN A 223 -11.10 0.20 22.20
C GLN A 223 -12.57 0.62 22.07
N MET A 224 -13.35 0.01 21.16
CA MET A 224 -14.78 0.29 20.98
C MET A 224 -15.58 0.01 22.26
N VAL A 225 -15.33 -1.12 22.93
CA VAL A 225 -15.99 -1.47 24.21
C VAL A 225 -15.55 -0.54 25.37
N ILE A 226 -14.33 0.01 25.35
CA ILE A 226 -13.90 0.97 26.36
C ILE A 226 -14.51 2.36 26.09
N LEU A 227 -14.41 2.85 24.86
CA LEU A 227 -14.66 4.25 24.50
C LEU A 227 -16.11 4.55 24.10
N GLU A 228 -16.81 3.63 23.44
CA GLU A 228 -18.10 3.88 22.78
C GLU A 228 -19.28 3.10 23.39
N HIS A 229 -19.08 2.46 24.55
CA HIS A 229 -20.10 1.59 25.18
C HIS A 229 -21.41 2.30 25.56
N ASN A 230 -21.41 3.62 25.75
CA ASN A 230 -22.61 4.42 25.99
C ASN A 230 -23.23 4.97 24.70
N GLU A 231 -22.39 5.23 23.69
CA GLU A 231 -22.81 5.80 22.40
C GLU A 231 -23.50 4.76 21.51
N ILE A 232 -22.94 3.54 21.44
CA ILE A 232 -23.45 2.47 20.57
C ILE A 232 -24.91 2.07 20.90
N PRO A 233 -25.32 1.94 22.19
CA PRO A 233 -26.72 1.72 22.54
C PRO A 233 -27.64 2.94 22.35
N ALA A 234 -27.07 4.15 22.24
CA ALA A 234 -27.84 5.38 22.01
C ALA A 234 -28.17 5.61 20.52
N ILE A 235 -27.44 4.96 19.60
CA ILE A 235 -27.69 5.03 18.14
C ILE A 235 -29.16 4.68 17.84
N GLN A 236 -29.85 5.63 17.20
CA GLN A 236 -31.18 5.38 16.66
C GLN A 236 -31.04 4.65 15.32
N TRP A 237 -31.06 3.32 15.38
CA TRP A 237 -30.89 2.45 14.21
C TRP A 237 -31.99 2.67 13.18
N SER A 238 -31.59 3.17 12.01
CA SER A 238 -32.44 3.31 10.82
C SER A 238 -31.74 2.65 9.63
N TRP A 239 -32.52 2.29 8.60
CA TRP A 239 -31.98 1.73 7.35
C TRP A 239 -30.96 2.66 6.66
N GLU A 240 -31.07 3.97 6.90
CA GLU A 240 -30.16 5.01 6.37
C GLU A 240 -28.82 4.98 7.10
N VAL A 241 -28.85 4.88 8.44
CA VAL A 241 -27.66 4.75 9.30
C VAL A 241 -26.95 3.42 8.99
N GLU A 242 -27.68 2.32 8.89
CA GLU A 242 -27.15 1.01 8.49
C GLU A 242 -26.49 1.05 7.10
N LEU A 243 -27.14 1.69 6.11
CA LEU A 243 -26.60 1.83 4.76
C LEU A 243 -25.33 2.69 4.74
N LEU A 244 -25.27 3.77 5.52
CA LEU A 244 -24.07 4.61 5.63
C LEU A 244 -22.92 3.90 6.34
N PHE A 245 -23.18 3.13 7.41
CA PHE A 245 -22.18 2.25 8.03
C PHE A 245 -21.67 1.19 7.03
N ALA A 246 -22.56 0.56 6.27
CA ALA A 246 -22.19 -0.42 5.25
C ALA A 246 -21.37 0.21 4.12
N ALA A 247 -21.74 1.40 3.64
CA ALA A 247 -21.01 2.15 2.63
C ALA A 247 -19.60 2.55 3.12
N TYR A 248 -19.49 3.07 4.35
CA TYR A 248 -18.21 3.36 4.99
C TYR A 248 -17.33 2.10 5.06
N ALA A 249 -17.88 1.00 5.58
CA ALA A 249 -17.15 -0.25 5.78
C ALA A 249 -16.68 -0.86 4.44
N LEU A 250 -17.51 -0.80 3.39
CA LEU A 250 -17.15 -1.24 2.04
C LEU A 250 -16.07 -0.35 1.41
N CYS A 251 -16.14 0.98 1.59
CA CYS A 251 -15.12 1.89 1.08
C CYS A 251 -13.76 1.71 1.80
N MET A 252 -13.74 1.60 3.13
CA MET A 252 -12.52 1.28 3.89
C MET A 252 -11.98 -0.11 3.52
N TYR A 253 -12.84 -1.13 3.44
CA TYR A 253 -12.42 -2.48 3.07
C TYR A 253 -11.81 -2.52 1.66
N ALA A 254 -12.41 -1.83 0.69
CA ALA A 254 -11.86 -1.69 -0.65
C ALA A 254 -10.51 -0.96 -0.64
N LEU A 255 -10.36 0.12 0.15
CA LEU A 255 -9.11 0.85 0.30
C LEU A 255 -8.00 -0.04 0.87
N TYR A 256 -8.25 -0.70 2.01
CA TYR A 256 -7.31 -1.64 2.63
C TYR A 256 -7.00 -2.84 1.72
N SER A 257 -7.92 -3.23 0.83
CA SER A 257 -7.72 -4.30 -0.16
C SER A 257 -6.86 -3.86 -1.37
N PHE A 258 -7.05 -2.65 -1.87
CA PHE A 258 -6.40 -2.15 -3.08
C PHE A 258 -5.08 -1.40 -2.85
N MET A 259 -4.94 -0.67 -1.74
CA MET A 259 -3.71 0.04 -1.37
C MET A 259 -2.45 -0.87 -1.35
N PRO A 260 -2.48 -2.10 -0.80
CA PRO A 260 -1.43 -3.12 -0.95
C PRO A 260 -1.00 -3.43 -2.38
N ILE A 261 -1.90 -3.26 -3.36
CA ILE A 261 -1.63 -3.51 -4.78
C ILE A 261 -0.92 -2.31 -5.39
N VAL A 262 -1.38 -1.09 -5.12
CA VAL A 262 -0.76 0.14 -5.63
C VAL A 262 0.63 0.34 -5.03
N ILE A 263 0.80 0.09 -3.72
CA ILE A 263 2.11 0.11 -3.05
C ILE A 263 3.08 -0.93 -3.63
N LYS A 264 2.59 -2.11 -4.03
CA LYS A 264 3.44 -3.13 -4.68
C LYS A 264 3.85 -2.74 -6.11
N LEU A 265 3.01 -1.98 -6.82
CA LEU A 265 3.33 -1.42 -8.15
C LEU A 265 4.18 -0.13 -8.09
N SER A 266 4.18 0.58 -6.97
CA SER A 266 4.86 1.86 -6.77
C SER A 266 5.60 1.90 -5.42
N SER A 267 5.16 2.73 -4.47
CA SER A 267 5.66 2.79 -3.09
C SER A 267 4.61 3.40 -2.15
N ALA A 268 4.79 3.24 -0.84
CA ALA A 268 3.99 3.89 0.20
C ALA A 268 4.04 5.42 0.06
N THR A 269 5.23 5.98 -0.21
CA THR A 269 5.40 7.42 -0.45
C THR A 269 4.60 7.88 -1.67
N SER A 270 4.64 7.15 -2.79
CA SER A 270 3.88 7.49 -3.99
C SER A 270 2.38 7.45 -3.73
N VAL A 271 1.88 6.39 -3.07
CA VAL A 271 0.45 6.30 -2.74
C VAL A 271 0.01 7.47 -1.87
N ASN A 272 0.70 7.76 -0.76
CA ASN A 272 0.33 8.87 0.13
C ASN A 272 0.38 10.23 -0.62
N LEU A 273 1.33 10.43 -1.54
CA LEU A 273 1.39 11.62 -2.39
C LEU A 273 0.18 11.73 -3.36
N SER A 274 -0.45 10.61 -3.74
CA SER A 274 -1.73 10.62 -4.47
C SER A 274 -2.94 10.80 -3.56
N LEU A 275 -2.86 10.43 -2.28
CA LEU A 275 -3.98 10.56 -1.34
C LEU A 275 -4.27 12.03 -1.01
N LEU A 276 -3.32 12.95 -1.19
CA LEU A 276 -3.53 14.41 -1.11
C LEU A 276 -4.62 14.97 -2.06
N THR A 277 -5.05 14.20 -3.06
CA THR A 277 -6.21 14.56 -3.91
C THR A 277 -7.55 14.19 -3.29
N ALA A 278 -7.56 13.35 -2.24
CA ALA A 278 -8.76 12.96 -1.52
C ALA A 278 -9.39 14.14 -0.77
N ASP A 279 -8.57 15.01 -0.19
CA ASP A 279 -9.01 16.25 0.46
C ASP A 279 -9.78 17.16 -0.50
N LEU A 280 -9.21 17.36 -1.69
CA LEU A 280 -9.85 18.11 -2.76
C LEU A 280 -11.12 17.41 -3.26
N PHE A 281 -11.14 16.08 -3.36
CA PHE A 281 -12.36 15.34 -3.72
C PHE A 281 -13.45 15.48 -2.65
N GLY A 282 -13.11 15.34 -1.36
CA GLY A 282 -14.03 15.57 -0.24
C GLY A 282 -14.54 17.00 -0.23
N LEU A 283 -13.69 17.97 -0.56
CA LEU A 283 -14.05 19.37 -0.70
C LEU A 283 -14.98 19.64 -1.88
N PHE A 284 -14.75 19.06 -3.06
CA PHE A 284 -15.67 19.16 -4.20
C PHE A 284 -17.03 18.53 -3.86
N CYS A 285 -17.03 17.33 -3.27
CA CYS A 285 -18.26 16.70 -2.82
C CYS A 285 -18.98 17.55 -1.75
N GLY A 286 -18.26 18.20 -0.85
CA GLY A 286 -18.83 19.16 0.10
C GLY A 286 -19.43 20.41 -0.57
N ILE A 287 -18.83 20.92 -1.65
CA ILE A 287 -19.42 22.01 -2.45
C ILE A 287 -20.74 21.56 -3.10
N PHE A 288 -20.81 20.33 -3.62
CA PHE A 288 -22.02 19.81 -4.27
C PHE A 288 -23.12 19.33 -3.29
N LEU A 289 -22.76 18.80 -2.13
CA LEU A 289 -23.68 18.17 -1.17
C LEU A 289 -24.03 19.05 0.03
N PHE A 290 -23.12 19.92 0.46
CA PHE A 290 -23.29 20.83 1.60
C PHE A 290 -23.25 22.32 1.19
N HIS A 291 -23.28 22.61 -0.11
CA HIS A 291 -23.34 23.97 -0.70
C HIS A 291 -22.23 24.93 -0.23
N TYR A 292 -21.03 24.41 0.03
CA TYR A 292 -19.88 25.24 0.41
C TYR A 292 -19.44 26.21 -0.71
N ASN A 293 -18.84 27.34 -0.31
CA ASN A 293 -18.31 28.33 -1.24
C ASN A 293 -17.18 27.78 -2.10
N PHE A 294 -17.28 27.99 -3.42
CA PHE A 294 -16.25 27.60 -4.39
C PHE A 294 -15.17 28.70 -4.53
N SER A 295 -13.91 28.26 -4.63
CA SER A 295 -12.77 29.13 -4.94
C SER A 295 -11.93 28.51 -6.07
N GLY A 296 -11.46 29.33 -7.01
CA GLY A 296 -10.56 28.90 -8.08
C GLY A 296 -9.23 28.34 -7.57
N LEU A 297 -8.83 28.70 -6.34
CA LEU A 297 -7.63 28.17 -5.68
C LEU A 297 -7.66 26.65 -5.50
N TYR A 298 -8.84 26.03 -5.32
CA TYR A 298 -8.95 24.57 -5.23
C TYR A 298 -8.55 23.87 -6.54
N ILE A 299 -8.87 24.49 -7.71
CA ILE A 299 -8.44 23.99 -9.02
C ILE A 299 -6.93 24.13 -9.19
N VAL A 300 -6.35 25.26 -8.78
CA VAL A 300 -4.90 25.49 -8.81
C VAL A 300 -4.18 24.47 -7.92
N SER A 301 -4.71 24.23 -6.72
CA SER A 301 -4.19 23.24 -5.75
C SER A 301 -4.20 21.83 -6.35
N LEU A 302 -5.29 21.41 -6.99
CA LEU A 302 -5.40 20.12 -7.68
C LEU A 302 -4.34 19.96 -8.77
N VAL A 303 -4.18 20.98 -9.63
CA VAL A 303 -3.19 20.96 -10.71
C VAL A 303 -1.76 20.91 -10.15
N VAL A 304 -1.45 21.66 -9.09
CA VAL A 304 -0.14 21.66 -8.44
C VAL A 304 0.18 20.30 -7.80
N ILE A 305 -0.76 19.70 -7.06
CA ILE A 305 -0.59 18.37 -6.46
C ILE A 305 -0.41 17.29 -7.54
N LEU A 306 -1.18 17.34 -8.63
CA LEU A 306 -1.03 16.40 -9.74
C LEU A 306 0.32 16.56 -10.46
N ILE A 307 0.81 17.80 -10.66
CA ILE A 307 2.15 18.05 -11.22
C ILE A 307 3.24 17.48 -10.31
N GLY A 308 3.16 17.69 -8.99
CA GLY A 308 4.11 17.13 -8.03
C GLY A 308 4.06 15.60 -8.01
N PHE A 309 2.88 14.99 -7.97
CA PHE A 309 2.71 13.54 -8.03
C PHE A 309 3.29 12.92 -9.31
N VAL A 310 3.04 13.53 -10.47
CA VAL A 310 3.60 13.08 -11.76
C VAL A 310 5.12 13.26 -11.77
N ALA A 311 5.66 14.39 -11.27
CA ALA A 311 7.10 14.62 -11.18
C ALA A 311 7.81 13.62 -10.25
N PHE A 312 7.16 13.19 -9.16
CA PHE A 312 7.66 12.15 -8.26
C PHE A 312 7.73 10.78 -8.97
N ASN A 313 6.66 10.40 -9.68
CA ASN A 313 6.56 9.08 -10.32
C ASN A 313 7.29 8.99 -11.68
N ALA A 314 7.61 10.10 -12.32
CA ALA A 314 8.36 10.15 -13.57
C ALA A 314 9.82 9.67 -13.43
N VAL A 315 10.35 9.58 -12.20
CA VAL A 315 11.69 9.05 -11.92
C VAL A 315 11.55 7.85 -10.96
N PRO A 316 11.90 6.62 -11.39
CA PRO A 316 11.84 5.46 -10.51
C PRO A 316 12.71 5.62 -9.26
N THR A 317 12.12 5.38 -8.08
CA THR A 317 12.86 5.27 -6.81
C THR A 317 13.45 3.86 -6.68
N PRO A 318 14.79 3.67 -6.70
CA PRO A 318 15.38 2.34 -6.52
C PRO A 318 15.30 1.91 -5.06
N THR A 319 14.75 0.72 -4.81
CA THR A 319 14.63 0.11 -3.49
C THR A 319 15.45 -1.18 -3.46
N ALA A 320 16.24 -1.41 -2.41
CA ALA A 320 17.20 -2.52 -2.35
C ALA A 320 16.57 -3.93 -2.20
N ALA A 321 15.24 -4.04 -2.22
CA ALA A 321 14.49 -5.30 -2.09
C ALA A 321 14.16 -5.94 -3.45
N THR A 322 14.94 -5.67 -4.50
CA THR A 322 14.68 -6.16 -5.88
C THR A 322 15.94 -6.75 -6.54
N ASP A 323 16.78 -7.41 -5.74
CA ASP A 323 17.83 -8.32 -6.22
C ASP A 323 17.28 -9.76 -6.36
N SER A 324 16.09 -9.91 -6.95
CA SER A 324 15.44 -11.19 -7.28
C SER A 324 15.24 -11.33 -8.79
N SER A 325 16.36 -11.28 -9.51
CA SER A 325 16.44 -11.37 -10.97
C SER A 325 15.81 -12.64 -11.53
N PRO A 326 14.86 -12.55 -12.48
CA PRO A 326 14.74 -13.53 -13.55
C PRO A 326 15.91 -13.28 -14.52
N SER A 327 16.76 -14.28 -14.72
CA SER A 327 17.85 -14.19 -15.70
C SER A 327 17.29 -14.22 -17.12
N SER A 328 17.18 -13.06 -17.77
CA SER A 328 16.67 -12.90 -19.14
C SER A 328 17.63 -12.10 -20.04
N SER A 329 18.90 -12.50 -20.08
CA SER A 329 19.80 -12.12 -21.17
C SER A 329 19.31 -12.74 -22.48
N PRO A 330 18.91 -11.96 -23.51
CA PRO A 330 18.63 -12.51 -24.82
C PRO A 330 19.96 -12.78 -25.53
N ALA A 331 20.59 -13.92 -25.20
CA ALA A 331 21.68 -14.48 -25.98
C ALA A 331 21.12 -15.04 -27.30
N ALA A 332 20.76 -14.13 -28.22
CA ALA A 332 20.26 -14.48 -29.53
C ALA A 332 21.44 -14.94 -30.41
N THR A 333 21.66 -16.26 -30.44
CA THR A 333 22.48 -16.89 -31.48
C THR A 333 21.78 -16.72 -32.83
N CYS A 334 22.17 -15.70 -33.58
CA CYS A 334 21.73 -15.53 -34.95
C CYS A 334 22.51 -16.49 -35.85
N GLU A 335 21.98 -17.68 -36.09
CA GLU A 335 22.44 -18.51 -37.22
C GLU A 335 21.93 -17.88 -38.53
N GLU A 336 22.86 -17.49 -39.41
CA GLU A 336 22.53 -16.91 -40.72
C GLU A 336 22.11 -18.00 -41.71
N GLY A 337 20.80 -18.28 -41.76
CA GLY A 337 20.19 -19.11 -42.80
C GLY A 337 19.98 -18.34 -44.11
N CYS A 338 21.04 -18.17 -44.91
CA CYS A 338 20.92 -17.69 -46.30
C CYS A 338 21.66 -18.66 -47.25
N SER A 339 20.95 -19.19 -48.25
CA SER A 339 21.45 -20.26 -49.10
C SER A 339 22.12 -19.75 -50.38
N GLU A 340 23.42 -19.97 -50.51
CA GLU A 340 24.11 -20.02 -51.81
C GLU A 340 25.01 -21.27 -51.87
N ASN A 341 24.86 -22.07 -52.93
CA ASN A 341 25.84 -23.11 -53.28
C ASN A 341 26.99 -22.47 -54.04
N PRO A 342 28.21 -23.01 -53.93
CA PRO A 342 28.73 -23.64 -55.14
C PRO A 342 29.34 -25.04 -54.93
N VAL A 343 29.37 -25.74 -56.05
CA VAL A 343 29.98 -27.05 -56.30
C VAL A 343 31.50 -27.01 -56.06
N ASP A 344 32.05 -28.02 -55.36
CA ASP A 344 33.13 -28.86 -55.92
C ASP A 344 33.36 -30.17 -55.11
N ALA A 345 34.28 -31.03 -55.56
CA ALA A 345 34.24 -32.49 -55.34
C ALA A 345 35.28 -33.08 -54.34
N GLN A 346 35.34 -34.43 -54.30
CA GLN A 346 36.34 -35.32 -53.65
C GLN A 346 36.23 -35.51 -52.11
N GLU A 347 36.44 -36.70 -51.50
CA GLU A 347 36.51 -38.09 -52.04
C GLU A 347 36.31 -39.17 -50.93
N LEU A 348 36.03 -40.42 -51.35
CA LEU A 348 36.31 -41.71 -50.69
C LEU A 348 35.53 -42.18 -49.42
N GLN A 349 35.62 -43.51 -49.20
CA GLN A 349 34.93 -44.38 -48.22
C GLN A 349 35.99 -45.25 -47.46
N PRO A 350 35.66 -46.34 -46.72
CA PRO A 350 34.88 -46.48 -45.48
C PRO A 350 35.69 -47.28 -44.39
N THR A 351 35.07 -48.30 -43.76
CA THR A 351 35.58 -49.37 -42.84
C THR A 351 35.99 -49.02 -41.40
N GLU A 352 36.17 -49.98 -40.47
CA GLU A 352 35.34 -51.13 -40.00
C GLU A 352 35.98 -51.79 -38.74
N ASP A 353 35.18 -52.52 -37.95
CA ASP A 353 35.54 -53.70 -37.11
C ASP A 353 36.34 -53.57 -35.78
N ARG A 354 35.99 -54.48 -34.83
CA ARG A 354 36.72 -54.98 -33.63
C ARG A 354 37.01 -54.01 -32.45
N ARG A 355 37.16 -54.49 -31.19
CA ARG A 355 37.36 -55.88 -30.68
C ARG A 355 36.76 -56.13 -29.27
N LYS A 356 36.46 -57.39 -28.95
CA LYS A 356 35.94 -57.90 -27.65
C LYS A 356 37.02 -58.15 -26.57
N ARG A 357 36.67 -57.97 -25.27
CA ARG A 357 37.04 -58.75 -24.04
C ARG A 357 36.32 -58.10 -22.81
N SER A 358 35.73 -58.76 -21.81
CA SER A 358 35.99 -60.02 -21.04
C SER A 358 37.24 -59.91 -20.15
N THR A 359 37.27 -60.13 -18.83
CA THR A 359 36.33 -60.61 -17.77
C THR A 359 36.90 -60.18 -16.38
N SER A 360 36.39 -60.41 -15.15
CA SER A 360 35.26 -61.13 -14.49
C SER A 360 35.08 -60.61 -13.03
N GLY A 361 34.11 -61.14 -12.26
CA GLY A 361 34.04 -61.02 -10.77
C GLY A 361 34.78 -62.17 -10.03
N PRO A 362 34.41 -62.58 -8.79
CA PRO A 362 33.27 -62.15 -7.93
C PRO A 362 33.62 -62.01 -6.40
N GLU A 363 32.60 -62.04 -5.51
CA GLU A 363 32.66 -62.35 -4.04
C GLU A 363 33.21 -61.27 -3.05
N GLN A 364 32.83 -61.21 -1.74
CA GLN A 364 31.75 -61.87 -0.98
C GLN A 364 31.24 -61.02 0.23
N SER A 365 30.09 -61.45 0.78
CA SER A 365 29.31 -60.93 1.93
C SER A 365 29.97 -61.06 3.32
N TYR A 366 29.70 -60.14 4.27
CA TYR A 366 28.98 -60.38 5.56
C TYR A 366 29.08 -59.21 6.57
N GLY A 367 28.13 -59.14 7.54
CA GLY A 367 28.39 -58.57 8.88
C GLY A 367 27.45 -57.46 9.41
N SER A 368 26.38 -57.84 10.12
CA SER A 368 25.61 -56.95 11.03
C SER A 368 26.18 -56.99 12.45
N THR A 369 25.95 -55.97 13.30
CA THR A 369 25.63 -56.06 14.76
C THR A 369 25.24 -54.67 15.31
N GLU A 370 24.55 -54.64 16.45
CA GLU A 370 23.69 -53.59 17.03
C GLU A 370 24.34 -52.52 17.95
N LEU A 371 23.46 -51.65 18.48
CA LEU A 371 23.42 -51.06 19.85
C LEU A 371 24.29 -49.82 20.16
N GLY A 372 23.77 -48.89 21.01
CA GLY A 372 24.59 -47.74 21.46
C GLY A 372 23.99 -46.54 22.24
N THR A 373 22.79 -46.60 22.78
CA THR A 373 22.32 -45.88 24.01
C THR A 373 22.91 -44.49 24.42
N ARG A 374 22.04 -43.45 24.41
CA ARG A 374 22.04 -42.21 25.25
C ARG A 374 23.28 -41.29 25.26
N MET A 375 23.03 -39.99 24.98
CA MET A 375 23.01 -38.99 26.06
C MET A 375 21.84 -38.01 25.85
#